data_AF-A0A8S4S6K5-F1
#
_entry.id   AF-A0A8S4S6K5-F1
#
_cell.length_a   1.000
_cell.length_b   1.000
_cell.length_c   1.000
_cell.angle_alpha   90.00
_cell.angle_beta   90.00
_cell.angle_gamma   90.00
#
_symmetry.space_group_name_H-M   'P 1'
#
loop_
_entity.id
_entity.type
_entity.pdbx_description
1 polymer ?
#
loop_
_entity_poly.entity_id
_entity_poly.type
_entity_poly.pdbx_seq_one_letter_code
_entity_poly.pdbx_strand_id
1 'polypeptide(L)'
;MEYCSHLWGGSAKYQLEALDSVDRRARRIIGDNSLTQSKLHSLQHRRNVASLSVFYRIYFGECAQELHNLVPPSPFYHRTARHRER
;
A
#
# COMPACT_ATOMS: atom_id res chain seq x y z
N MET A 1 6.31 -1.76 -1.49
CA MET A 1 5.67 -0.42 -1.31
C MET A 1 4.29 -0.30 -1.95
N GLU A 2 3.79 -1.32 -2.66
CA GLU A 2 2.56 -1.21 -3.47
C GLU A 2 1.25 -1.24 -2.65
N TYR A 3 1.31 -1.60 -1.37
CA TYR A 3 0.13 -1.72 -0.50
C TYR A 3 0.22 -0.90 0.80
N CYS A 4 1.19 0.03 0.91
CA CYS A 4 1.26 1.01 2.02
C CYS A 4 0.45 2.28 1.70
N SER A 5 -0.70 2.13 1.06
CA SER A 5 -1.61 3.22 0.68
C SER A 5 -2.32 3.88 1.87
N HIS A 6 -2.44 3.18 3.01
CA HIS A 6 -3.01 3.77 4.25
C HIS A 6 -2.17 4.95 4.75
N LEU A 7 -0.85 4.91 4.54
CA LEU A 7 0.06 6.01 4.86
C LEU A 7 -0.31 7.31 4.14
N TRP A 8 -0.93 7.19 2.95
CA TRP A 8 -1.31 8.30 2.10
C TRP A 8 -2.83 8.55 2.09
N GLY A 9 -3.59 7.83 2.92
CA GLY A 9 -5.05 7.90 2.98
C GLY A 9 -5.56 9.30 3.30
N GLY A 10 -4.86 10.03 4.18
CA GLY A 10 -5.20 11.39 4.59
C GLY A 10 -4.61 12.52 3.74
N SER A 11 -3.76 12.22 2.75
CA SER A 11 -3.08 13.26 1.96
C SER A 11 -4.02 13.97 0.99
N ALA A 12 -3.83 15.27 0.82
CA ALA A 12 -4.58 16.02 -0.19
C ALA A 12 -4.15 15.62 -1.62
N LYS A 13 -5.07 15.75 -2.59
CA LYS A 13 -4.83 15.33 -3.99
C LYS A 13 -3.55 15.96 -4.58
N TYR A 14 -3.35 17.26 -4.34
CA TYR A 14 -2.18 17.98 -4.85
C TYR A 14 -0.84 17.47 -4.27
N GLN A 15 -0.84 16.94 -3.03
CA GLN A 15 0.36 16.37 -2.42
C GLN A 15 0.73 15.03 -3.09
N LEU A 16 -0.27 14.22 -3.43
CA LEU A 16 -0.05 12.97 -4.16
C LEU A 16 0.50 13.24 -5.57
N GLU A 17 -0.04 14.24 -6.26
CA GLU A 17 0.42 14.64 -7.59
C GLU A 17 1.87 15.14 -7.56
N ALA A 18 2.24 15.91 -6.54
CA ALA A 18 3.62 16.34 -6.32
C ALA A 18 4.55 15.13 -6.12
N LEU A 19 4.13 14.16 -5.32
CA LEU A 19 4.92 12.94 -5.07
C LEU A 19 5.04 12.06 -6.32
N ASP A 20 3.97 11.91 -7.11
CA ASP A 20 4.02 11.23 -8.41
C ASP A 20 5.02 11.92 -9.36
N SER A 21 5.16 13.26 -9.28
CA SER A 21 6.16 14.01 -10.04
C SER A 21 7.59 13.71 -9.59
N VAL A 22 7.81 13.62 -8.28
CA VAL A 22 9.09 13.24 -7.71
C VAL A 22 9.47 11.82 -8.09
N ASP A 23 8.54 10.85 -8.02
CA ASP A 23 8.77 9.46 -8.45
C ASP A 23 9.14 9.39 -9.94
N ARG A 24 8.41 10.10 -10.81
CA ARG A 24 8.73 10.20 -12.24
C ARG A 24 10.13 10.78 -12.49
N ARG A 25 10.52 11.82 -11.73
CA ARG A 25 11.85 12.41 -11.83
C ARG A 25 12.93 11.44 -11.34
N ALA A 26 12.69 10.76 -10.21
CA ALA A 26 13.63 9.79 -9.64
C ALA A 26 13.90 8.64 -10.62
N ARG A 27 12.84 8.06 -11.22
CA ARG A 27 12.97 7.02 -12.25
C ARG A 27 13.84 7.47 -13.42
N ARG A 28 13.65 8.71 -13.89
CA ARG A 28 14.44 9.28 -14.99
C ARG A 28 15.92 9.43 -14.61
N ILE A 29 16.21 9.85 -13.38
CA ILE A 29 17.59 10.02 -12.90
C ILE A 29 18.30 8.68 -12.74
N ILE A 30 17.60 7.67 -12.20
CA ILE A 30 18.15 6.33 -12.01
C ILE A 30 18.42 5.66 -13.37
N GLY A 31 17.59 5.91 -14.38
CA GLY A 31 17.81 5.43 -15.75
C GLY A 31 17.65 3.92 -15.91
N ASP A 32 17.03 3.24 -14.93
CA ASP A 32 16.77 1.81 -14.99
C ASP A 32 15.54 1.53 -15.87
N ASN A 33 15.77 0.84 -16.98
CA ASN A 33 14.70 0.47 -17.92
C ASN A 33 13.64 -0.42 -17.25
N SER A 34 13.98 -1.22 -16.25
CA SER A 34 13.01 -2.06 -15.54
C SER A 34 12.00 -1.21 -14.77
N LEU A 35 12.47 -0.16 -14.09
CA LEU A 35 11.65 0.82 -13.36
C LEU A 35 10.88 1.74 -14.30
N THR A 36 11.36 1.94 -15.52
CA THR A 36 10.72 2.80 -16.52
C THR A 36 9.63 2.05 -17.29
N GLN A 37 9.82 0.73 -17.50
CA GLN A 37 8.82 -0.15 -18.12
C GLN A 37 7.73 -0.60 -17.14
N SER A 38 8.02 -0.64 -15.84
CA SER A 38 7.00 -0.86 -14.81
C SER A 38 6.00 0.30 -14.83
N LYS A 39 4.87 0.11 -15.52
CA LYS A 39 3.80 1.09 -15.69
C LYS A 39 2.98 1.19 -14.41
N LEU A 40 3.61 1.70 -13.35
CA LEU A 40 2.99 1.89 -12.05
C LEU A 40 1.84 2.90 -12.15
N HIS A 41 0.67 2.52 -11.65
CA HIS A 41 -0.49 3.40 -11.58
C HIS A 41 -0.21 4.65 -10.73
N SER A 42 -0.97 5.73 -10.91
CA SER A 42 -0.81 6.92 -10.05
C SER A 42 -1.03 6.60 -8.57
N LEU A 43 -0.39 7.36 -7.67
CA LEU A 43 -0.61 7.21 -6.23
C LEU A 43 -2.08 7.39 -5.85
N GLN A 44 -2.80 8.27 -6.54
CA GLN A 44 -4.24 8.44 -6.36
C GLN A 44 -5.01 7.15 -6.64
N HIS A 45 -4.70 6.45 -7.72
CA HIS A 45 -5.36 5.20 -8.08
C HIS A 45 -5.07 4.12 -7.03
N ARG A 46 -3.79 3.96 -6.66
CA ARG A 46 -3.36 3.00 -5.63
C ARG A 46 -4.04 3.26 -4.28
N ARG A 47 -4.23 4.54 -3.91
CA ARG A 47 -5.00 4.94 -2.73
C ARG A 47 -6.44 4.47 -2.81
N ASN A 48 -7.13 4.78 -3.90
CA ASN A 48 -8.55 4.43 -4.07
C ASN A 48 -8.77 2.91 -4.00
N VAL A 49 -7.96 2.14 -4.72
CA VAL A 49 -8.02 0.67 -4.72
C VAL A 49 -7.89 0.14 -3.30
N ALA A 50 -6.89 0.59 -2.56
CA ALA A 50 -6.67 0.07 -1.22
C ALA A 50 -7.71 0.52 -0.18
N SER A 51 -8.25 1.73 -0.29
CA SER A 51 -9.38 2.16 0.54
C SER A 51 -10.59 1.24 0.31
N LEU A 52 -10.87 0.89 -0.94
CA LEU A 52 -11.92 -0.07 -1.29
C LEU A 52 -11.61 -1.47 -0.76
N SER A 53 -10.36 -1.94 -0.86
CA SER A 53 -9.95 -3.24 -0.32
C SER A 53 -10.18 -3.33 1.19
N VAL A 54 -9.87 -2.26 1.94
CA VAL A 54 -10.14 -2.21 3.39
C VAL A 54 -11.64 -2.16 3.66
N PHE A 55 -12.39 -1.34 2.93
CA PHE A 55 -13.83 -1.25 3.10
C PHE A 55 -14.51 -2.59 2.84
N TYR A 56 -14.10 -3.29 1.79
CA TYR A 56 -14.55 -4.65 1.47
C TYR A 56 -14.29 -5.60 2.65
N ARG A 57 -13.07 -5.59 3.20
CA ARG A 57 -12.72 -6.44 4.36
C ARG A 57 -13.53 -6.10 5.61
N ILE A 58 -13.84 -4.83 5.84
CA ILE A 58 -14.69 -4.41 6.97
C ILE A 58 -16.13 -4.90 6.78
N TYR A 59 -16.65 -4.83 5.55
CA TYR A 59 -18.03 -5.20 5.25
C TYR A 59 -18.25 -6.71 5.24
N PHE A 60 -17.39 -7.47 4.57
CA PHE A 60 -17.53 -8.92 4.41
C PHE A 60 -16.80 -9.72 5.50
N GLY A 61 -15.92 -9.11 6.29
CA GLY A 61 -15.10 -9.78 7.30
C GLY A 61 -13.89 -10.54 6.72
N GLU A 62 -13.79 -10.67 5.40
CA GLU A 62 -12.75 -11.44 4.70
C GLU A 62 -12.05 -10.60 3.62
N CYS A 63 -10.83 -11.01 3.25
CA CYS A 63 -10.11 -10.39 2.13
C CYS A 63 -10.63 -10.94 0.81
N ALA A 64 -10.84 -10.08 -0.19
CA ALA A 64 -11.24 -10.50 -1.53
C ALA A 64 -10.24 -11.53 -2.08
N GLN A 65 -10.75 -12.60 -2.70
CA GLN A 65 -9.95 -13.74 -3.13
C GLN A 65 -8.87 -13.34 -4.15
N GLU A 66 -9.17 -12.36 -5.00
CA GLU A 66 -8.25 -11.79 -5.99
C GLU A 66 -7.07 -11.06 -5.35
N LEU A 67 -7.29 -10.48 -4.16
CA LEU A 67 -6.28 -9.75 -3.39
C LEU A 67 -5.54 -10.65 -2.40
N HIS A 68 -6.07 -11.84 -2.09
CA HIS A 68 -5.52 -12.74 -1.08
C HIS A 68 -4.05 -13.08 -1.33
N ASN A 69 -3.68 -13.33 -2.59
CA ASN A 69 -2.30 -13.67 -2.98
C ASN A 69 -1.36 -12.45 -3.01
N LEU A 70 -1.91 -11.23 -3.04
CA LEU A 70 -1.15 -9.98 -3.15
C LEU A 70 -0.87 -9.36 -1.78
N VAL A 71 -1.71 -9.63 -0.79
CA VAL A 71 -1.54 -9.17 0.57
C VAL A 71 -0.69 -10.19 1.33
N PRO A 72 0.51 -9.82 1.82
CA PRO A 72 1.30 -10.75 2.62
C PRO A 72 0.51 -11.16 3.86
N PRO A 73 0.61 -12.42 4.30
CA PRO A 73 -0.06 -12.87 5.52
C PRO A 73 0.37 -11.95 6.67
N SER A 74 -0.62 -11.47 7.44
CA SER A 74 -0.32 -10.66 8.61
C SER A 74 0.62 -11.48 9.50
N PRO A 75 1.76 -10.94 9.94
CA PRO A 75 2.51 -11.57 11.01
C PRO A 75 1.56 -11.65 12.21
N PHE A 76 1.12 -12.86 12.54
CA PHE A 76 0.35 -13.10 13.75
C PHE A 76 1.30 -12.87 14.92
N TYR A 77 1.37 -11.63 15.40
CA TYR A 77 2.02 -11.34 16.67
C TYR A 77 1.10 -11.88 17.76
N HIS A 78 1.36 -13.10 18.21
CA HIS A 78 0.77 -13.58 19.45
C HIS A 78 1.14 -12.56 20.53
N ARG A 79 0.11 -11.90 21.07
CA ARG A 79 0.28 -10.97 22.18
C ARG A 79 0.68 -11.80 23.40
N THR A 80 1.98 -12.02 23.60
CA THR A 80 2.48 -12.67 24.80
C THR A 80 2.30 -11.71 25.97
N ALA A 81 1.35 -12.02 26.84
CA ALA A 81 1.29 -11.35 28.14
C ALA A 81 2.59 -11.70 28.87
N ARG A 82 3.35 -10.68 29.31
CA ARG A 82 4.55 -10.91 30.13
C ARG A 82 4.13 -11.61 31.41
N HIS A 83 4.42 -12.91 31.52
CA HIS A 83 4.28 -13.66 32.75
C HIS A 83 5.35 -13.14 33.72
N ARG A 84 4.92 -12.49 34.80
CA ARG A 84 5.78 -12.18 35.94
C ARG A 84 5.87 -13.44 36.79
N GLU A 85 7.03 -14.10 36.82
CA GLU A 85 7.33 -15.10 37.84
C GLU A 85 7.35 -14.42 39.22
N ARG A 86 6.71 -15.09 40.18
CA ARG A 86 6.68 -14.70 41.60
C ARG A 86 7.78 -15.42 42.36
#